data_AF-A0A7S0CHP2-F1
#
_entry.id   AF-A0A7S0CHP2-F1
#
_cell.length_a   1.000
_cell.length_b   1.000
_cell.length_c   1.000
_cell.angle_alpha   90.00
_cell.angle_beta   90.00
_cell.angle_gamma   90.00
#
_symmetry.space_group_name_H-M   'P 1'
#
loop_
_entity.id
_entity.type
_entity.pdbx_description
1 polymer ?
#
loop_
_entity_poly.entity_id
_entity_poly.type
_entity_poly.pdbx_seq_one_letter_code
_entity_poly.pdbx_strand_id
1 'polypeptide(L)'
;KKITRPQENWMKQYEKLKAYFEKHGTYQIRSENDPCLQDLKKFAMEQKAKIREIAKSGKRPGLVFSQKIKLLEEINFDLEIRPNFHWMEHYETLKSNFDIHGTYDITYDPSIPSFNSFVKKNREMYRTFQENGKTDKISAVVRQKIDLLQGINFDFEAAEYSRSDNIWGEKFKKLERFKEENGDCDVKKNHELYTWAVYQRMQYKLLREGEKSSLTALGIQKLVDLGFSFSNRPRSVTWEERMEQLRQYKNKHGHVWVPKSDRVLGTFAMRERRHYKLYKKGEKSPLTDERLAQLEAVGFVFQVGPIQPYRDPSLIKTWVERYQQLLDFREENGHCMIPQIYVNRPLGHWVHTQRKEYRKMKKGVASSLTLEKIIKLTEAGFTFNVKKQSSS
;
A
#
# COMPACT_ATOMS: atom_id res chain seq x y z
N LYS A 1 35.16 50.44 -36.16
CA LYS A 1 34.60 51.39 -35.15
C LYS A 1 35.52 51.39 -33.94
N LYS A 2 36.03 52.55 -33.51
CA LYS A 2 36.91 52.66 -32.32
C LYS A 2 36.17 52.09 -31.11
N ILE A 3 36.75 51.06 -30.47
CA ILE A 3 36.23 50.47 -29.23
C ILE A 3 36.35 51.55 -28.15
N THR A 4 35.27 51.82 -27.42
CA THR A 4 35.30 52.84 -26.36
C THR A 4 36.00 52.26 -25.12
N ARG A 5 36.74 53.07 -24.34
CA ARG A 5 37.43 52.63 -23.09
C ARG A 5 36.58 51.70 -22.17
N PRO A 6 35.26 51.92 -22.01
CA PRO A 6 34.40 51.01 -21.23
C PRO A 6 34.20 49.61 -21.84
N GLN A 7 34.28 49.45 -23.16
CA GLN A 7 34.22 48.14 -23.83
C GLN A 7 35.54 47.38 -23.67
N GLU A 8 36.69 48.06 -23.75
CA GLU A 8 38.01 47.45 -23.52
C GLU A 8 38.12 46.89 -22.09
N ASN A 9 37.65 47.63 -21.09
CA ASN A 9 37.67 47.17 -19.71
C ASN A 9 36.76 45.95 -19.47
N TRP A 10 35.60 45.91 -20.13
CA TRP A 10 34.69 44.76 -20.05
C TRP A 10 35.33 43.50 -20.65
N MET A 11 35.98 43.62 -21.81
CA MET A 11 36.70 42.50 -22.44
C MET A 11 37.85 41.98 -21.57
N LYS A 12 38.59 42.86 -20.89
CA LYS A 12 39.64 42.43 -19.95
C LYS A 12 39.08 41.60 -18.80
N GLN A 13 37.93 42.00 -18.23
CA GLN A 13 37.29 41.24 -17.16
C GLN A 13 36.69 39.92 -17.68
N TYR A 14 36.16 39.92 -18.90
CA TYR A 14 35.71 38.72 -19.58
C TYR A 14 36.83 37.68 -19.78
N GLU A 15 38.00 38.08 -20.27
CA GLU A 15 39.14 37.17 -20.45
C GLU A 15 39.65 36.62 -19.10
N LYS A 16 39.67 37.45 -18.06
CA LYS A 16 39.99 36.98 -16.69
C LYS A 16 38.98 35.95 -16.20
N LEU A 17 37.70 36.16 -16.48
CA LEU A 17 36.62 35.27 -16.06
C LEU A 17 36.69 33.92 -16.80
N LYS A 18 37.01 33.97 -18.09
CA LYS A 18 37.29 32.80 -18.92
C LYS A 18 38.47 31.99 -18.37
N ALA A 19 39.62 32.64 -18.15
CA ALA A 19 40.81 32.00 -17.62
C ALA A 19 40.59 31.40 -16.23
N TYR A 20 39.77 32.05 -15.39
CA TYR A 20 39.39 31.51 -14.09
C TYR A 20 38.58 30.21 -14.23
N PHE A 21 37.60 30.18 -15.14
CA PHE A 21 36.82 28.97 -15.40
C PHE A 21 37.67 27.84 -15.98
N GLU A 22 38.56 28.13 -16.93
CA GLU A 22 39.49 27.15 -17.48
C GLU A 22 40.38 26.52 -16.39
N LYS A 23 40.78 27.32 -15.39
CA LYS A 23 41.63 26.86 -14.29
C LYS A 23 40.87 26.09 -13.19
N HIS A 24 39.65 26.50 -12.88
CA HIS A 24 38.93 26.03 -11.69
C HIS A 24 37.65 25.22 -11.98
N GLY A 25 37.20 25.18 -13.23
CA GLY A 25 35.97 24.50 -13.65
C GLY A 25 34.68 25.08 -13.07
N THR A 26 34.75 26.24 -12.40
CA THR A 26 33.61 26.88 -11.72
C THR A 26 33.66 28.39 -11.81
N TYR A 27 32.49 29.03 -11.73
CA TYR A 27 32.33 30.48 -11.61
C TYR A 27 32.13 30.94 -10.15
N GLN A 28 32.23 30.03 -9.18
CA GLN A 28 32.26 30.38 -7.76
C GLN A 28 33.64 30.90 -7.36
N ILE A 29 33.77 32.23 -7.39
CA ILE A 29 35.01 32.91 -7.00
C ILE A 29 35.05 33.04 -5.47
N ARG A 30 35.85 32.18 -4.81
CA ARG A 30 36.15 32.26 -3.37
C ARG A 30 37.22 33.32 -3.18
N SER A 31 36.85 34.45 -2.56
CA SER A 31 37.60 35.70 -2.68
C SER A 31 38.17 36.18 -1.34
N GLU A 32 38.56 35.28 -0.44
CA GLU A 32 38.72 35.66 0.97
C GLU A 32 39.81 36.72 1.22
N ASN A 33 40.84 36.89 0.38
CA ASN A 33 41.85 37.97 0.54
C ASN A 33 42.52 38.53 -0.75
N ASP A 34 42.08 38.18 -1.97
CA ASP A 34 42.70 38.66 -3.23
C ASP A 34 41.87 39.78 -3.90
N PRO A 35 42.38 41.02 -3.99
CA PRO A 35 41.68 42.15 -4.63
C PRO A 35 41.29 41.90 -6.09
N CYS A 36 42.10 41.18 -6.86
CA CYS A 36 41.82 40.89 -8.27
C CYS A 36 40.67 39.89 -8.42
N LEU A 37 40.57 38.91 -7.52
CA LEU A 37 39.44 37.97 -7.48
C LEU A 37 38.16 38.61 -6.94
N GLN A 38 38.28 39.59 -6.04
CA GLN A 38 37.14 40.40 -5.59
C GLN A 38 36.53 41.22 -6.74
N ASP A 39 37.36 41.87 -7.55
CA ASP A 39 36.91 42.60 -8.75
C ASP A 39 36.24 41.68 -9.77
N LEU A 40 36.81 40.49 -10.00
CA LEU A 40 36.27 39.50 -10.93
C LEU A 40 34.92 38.95 -10.44
N LYS A 41 34.79 38.70 -9.13
CA LYS A 41 33.54 38.29 -8.48
C LYS A 41 32.46 39.35 -8.62
N LYS A 42 32.81 40.62 -8.38
CA LYS A 42 31.89 41.75 -8.56
C LYS A 42 31.42 41.85 -10.01
N PHE A 43 32.35 41.76 -10.98
CA PHE A 43 32.03 41.77 -12.40
C PHE A 43 31.04 40.66 -12.79
N ALA A 44 31.27 39.43 -12.32
CA ALA A 44 30.38 38.29 -12.55
C ALA A 44 28.97 38.54 -11.97
N MET A 45 28.87 39.06 -10.74
CA MET A 45 27.59 39.39 -10.12
C MET A 45 26.84 40.49 -10.88
N GLU A 46 27.54 41.52 -11.37
CA GLU A 46 26.94 42.60 -12.16
C GLU A 46 26.34 42.10 -13.47
N GLN A 47 27.01 41.15 -14.16
CA GLN A 47 26.45 40.58 -15.39
C GLN A 47 25.16 39.81 -15.10
N LYS A 48 25.17 38.97 -14.04
CA LYS A 48 23.97 38.23 -13.60
C LYS A 48 22.82 39.17 -13.22
N ALA A 49 23.11 40.29 -12.54
CA ALA A 49 22.11 41.26 -12.14
C ALA A 49 21.45 41.96 -13.34
N LYS A 50 22.23 42.40 -14.33
CA LYS A 50 21.71 43.05 -15.55
C LYS A 50 20.83 42.12 -16.38
N ILE A 51 21.22 40.84 -16.49
CA ILE A 51 20.42 39.84 -17.20
C ILE A 51 19.07 39.62 -16.49
N ARG A 52 19.06 39.58 -15.15
CA ARG A 52 17.82 39.48 -14.35
C ARG A 52 16.88 40.66 -14.58
N GLU A 53 17.42 41.87 -14.63
CA GLU A 53 16.65 43.09 -14.86
C GLU A 53 15.97 43.06 -16.25
N ILE A 54 16.72 42.67 -17.28
CA ILE A 54 16.20 42.54 -18.64
C ILE A 54 15.10 41.47 -18.70
N ALA A 55 15.34 40.30 -18.10
CA ALA A 55 14.35 39.22 -18.02
C ALA A 55 13.06 39.64 -17.30
N LYS A 56 13.17 40.40 -16.20
CA LYS A 56 11.99 40.92 -15.46
C LYS A 56 11.23 42.00 -16.23
N SER A 57 11.95 42.85 -16.98
CA SER A 57 11.34 43.95 -17.73
C SER A 57 10.64 43.49 -19.02
N GLY A 58 10.93 42.28 -19.51
CA GLY A 58 10.41 41.76 -20.78
C GLY A 58 10.90 42.50 -22.03
N LYS A 59 11.77 43.50 -21.88
CA LYS A 59 12.31 44.31 -22.98
C LYS A 59 13.46 43.59 -23.66
N ARG A 60 13.59 43.76 -24.98
CA ARG A 60 14.75 43.25 -25.72
C ARG A 60 16.02 43.99 -25.27
N PRO A 61 17.12 43.29 -24.95
CA PRO A 61 18.38 43.94 -24.63
C PRO A 61 18.90 44.76 -25.80
N GLY A 62 19.54 45.89 -25.50
CA GLY A 62 20.18 46.73 -26.53
C GLY A 62 21.32 45.99 -27.22
N LEU A 63 21.57 46.32 -28.50
CA LEU A 63 22.51 45.60 -29.39
C LEU A 63 23.87 45.28 -28.76
N VAL A 64 24.45 46.24 -28.04
CA VAL A 64 25.76 46.09 -27.38
C VAL A 64 25.72 45.08 -26.23
N PHE A 65 24.63 45.03 -25.47
CA PHE A 65 24.49 44.06 -24.38
C PHE A 65 24.14 42.66 -24.92
N SER A 66 23.36 42.58 -25.99
CA SER A 66 23.10 41.32 -26.70
C SER A 66 24.39 40.67 -27.22
N GLN A 67 25.37 41.46 -27.69
CA GLN A 67 26.69 40.96 -28.06
C GLN A 67 27.49 40.45 -26.86
N LYS A 68 27.41 41.14 -25.71
CA LYS A 68 28.05 40.71 -24.46
C LYS A 68 27.45 39.44 -23.89
N ILE A 69 26.13 39.26 -24.01
CA ILE A 69 25.45 38.00 -23.64
C ILE A 69 26.04 36.85 -24.46
N LYS A 70 26.15 37.01 -25.79
CA LYS A 70 26.77 35.97 -26.65
C LYS A 70 28.19 35.60 -26.21
N LEU A 71 29.03 36.59 -25.89
CA LEU A 71 30.38 36.33 -25.38
C LEU A 71 30.34 35.56 -24.04
N LEU A 72 29.45 35.95 -23.11
CA LEU A 72 29.29 35.22 -21.85
C LEU A 72 28.76 33.79 -22.07
N GLU A 73 27.91 33.57 -23.07
CA GLU A 73 27.45 32.24 -23.51
C GLU A 73 28.62 31.40 -24.08
N GLU A 74 29.56 32.01 -24.81
CA GLU A 74 30.74 31.33 -25.37
C GLU A 74 31.62 30.70 -24.30
N ILE A 75 31.76 31.34 -23.14
CA ILE A 75 32.52 30.79 -22.02
C ILE A 75 31.67 29.91 -21.10
N ASN A 76 30.40 29.67 -21.43
CA ASN A 76 29.47 28.94 -20.55
C ASN A 76 29.29 29.62 -19.18
N PHE A 77 29.41 30.97 -19.13
CA PHE A 77 29.16 31.72 -17.91
C PHE A 77 27.74 31.42 -17.44
N ASP A 78 27.58 31.05 -16.18
CA ASP A 78 26.29 30.64 -15.61
C ASP A 78 25.29 31.81 -15.63
N LEU A 79 24.56 31.94 -16.74
CA LEU A 79 23.49 32.91 -16.94
C LEU A 79 22.22 32.52 -16.18
N GLU A 80 22.22 31.39 -15.46
CA GLU A 80 21.04 30.98 -14.74
C GLU A 80 20.72 31.95 -13.60
N ILE A 81 19.51 32.47 -13.70
CA ILE A 81 18.86 33.24 -12.67
C ILE A 81 18.46 32.27 -11.55
N ARG A 82 19.42 31.83 -10.72
CA ARG A 82 19.24 31.46 -9.31
C ARG A 82 20.60 31.14 -8.64
N PRO A 83 20.80 31.46 -7.35
CA PRO A 83 22.11 31.33 -6.68
C PRO A 83 22.64 29.89 -6.46
N ASN A 84 21.84 28.83 -6.69
CA ASN A 84 22.15 27.46 -6.27
C ASN A 84 22.08 26.42 -7.41
N PHE A 85 22.58 26.73 -8.62
CA PHE A 85 22.58 25.78 -9.73
C PHE A 85 24.01 25.31 -10.06
N HIS A 86 24.34 24.06 -9.72
CA HIS A 86 25.61 23.41 -10.03
C HIS A 86 25.35 22.24 -10.98
N TRP A 87 25.44 22.51 -12.30
CA TRP A 87 25.08 21.54 -13.34
C TRP A 87 25.87 20.23 -13.21
N MET A 88 27.18 20.30 -12.90
CA MET A 88 28.03 19.12 -12.71
C MET A 88 27.70 18.33 -11.44
N GLU A 89 27.35 18.99 -10.34
CA GLU A 89 26.93 18.28 -9.11
C GLU A 89 25.62 17.53 -9.34
N HIS A 90 24.68 18.13 -10.06
CA HIS A 90 23.45 17.45 -10.47
C HIS A 90 23.72 16.32 -11.47
N TYR A 91 24.69 16.46 -12.37
CA TYR A 91 25.13 15.37 -13.26
C TYR A 91 25.70 14.18 -12.47
N GLU A 92 26.61 14.42 -11.52
CA GLU A 92 27.18 13.36 -10.68
C GLU A 92 26.12 12.70 -9.78
N THR A 93 25.20 13.51 -9.23
CA THR A 93 24.05 13.01 -8.47
C THR A 93 23.17 12.12 -9.34
N LEU A 94 22.94 12.52 -10.60
CA LEU A 94 22.11 11.78 -11.55
C LEU A 94 22.77 10.45 -11.97
N LYS A 95 24.09 10.45 -12.18
CA LYS A 95 24.88 9.23 -12.42
C LYS A 95 24.84 8.28 -11.23
N SER A 96 25.16 8.77 -10.03
CA SER A 96 25.12 7.98 -8.80
C SER A 96 23.72 7.43 -8.51
N ASN A 97 22.66 8.19 -8.77
CA ASN A 97 21.30 7.74 -8.56
C ASN A 97 20.87 6.67 -9.56
N PHE A 98 21.31 6.76 -10.83
CA PHE A 98 21.06 5.70 -11.80
C PHE A 98 21.78 4.41 -11.42
N ASP A 99 23.02 4.49 -10.95
CA ASP A 99 23.77 3.32 -10.46
C ASP A 99 23.06 2.63 -9.28
N ILE A 100 22.38 3.39 -8.42
CA ILE A 100 21.66 2.87 -7.24
C ILE A 100 20.24 2.39 -7.59
N HIS A 101 19.52 3.13 -8.43
CA HIS A 101 18.07 2.98 -8.63
C HIS A 101 17.66 2.49 -10.01
N GLY A 102 18.57 2.48 -10.99
CA GLY A 102 18.29 2.09 -12.38
C GLY A 102 17.35 3.04 -13.12
N THR A 103 17.13 4.25 -12.60
CA THR A 103 16.24 5.26 -13.19
C THR A 103 16.76 6.68 -12.95
N TYR A 104 16.46 7.57 -13.90
CA TYR A 104 16.74 9.01 -13.84
C TYR A 104 15.60 9.83 -13.24
N ASP A 105 14.46 9.17 -13.01
CA ASP A 105 13.19 9.76 -12.62
C ASP A 105 12.99 9.58 -11.11
N ILE A 106 13.30 10.65 -10.36
CA ILE A 106 13.17 10.68 -8.89
C ILE A 106 11.90 11.46 -8.54
N THR A 107 11.06 10.88 -7.68
CA THR A 107 9.90 11.58 -7.11
C THR A 107 10.33 12.83 -6.35
N TYR A 108 9.59 13.93 -6.51
CA TYR A 108 9.76 15.20 -5.81
C TYR A 108 10.39 15.10 -4.40
N ASP A 109 11.66 15.53 -4.27
CA ASP A 109 12.33 15.75 -2.99
C ASP A 109 12.20 17.25 -2.62
N PRO A 110 11.44 17.60 -1.57
CA PRO A 110 11.31 18.98 -1.10
C PRO A 110 12.63 19.60 -0.62
N SER A 111 13.62 18.78 -0.28
CA SER A 111 14.95 19.22 0.17
C SER A 111 15.91 19.53 -0.98
N ILE A 112 15.63 19.02 -2.19
CA ILE A 112 16.42 19.29 -3.40
C ILE A 112 15.53 19.73 -4.60
N PRO A 113 14.79 20.86 -4.50
CA PRO A 113 13.89 21.31 -5.58
C PRO A 113 14.59 21.60 -6.91
N SER A 114 15.89 21.87 -6.89
CA SER A 114 16.69 22.21 -8.08
C SER A 114 16.96 21.00 -8.99
N PHE A 115 17.00 19.77 -8.45
CA PHE A 115 17.34 18.57 -9.22
C PHE A 115 16.24 18.21 -10.22
N ASN A 116 14.97 18.29 -9.83
CA ASN A 116 13.86 18.03 -10.75
C ASN A 116 13.77 19.10 -11.84
N SER A 117 14.06 20.35 -11.49
CA SER A 117 14.20 21.42 -12.49
C SER A 117 15.37 21.16 -13.44
N PHE A 118 16.45 20.53 -12.97
CA PHE A 118 17.61 20.16 -13.79
C PHE A 118 17.25 19.07 -14.81
N VAL A 119 16.60 17.97 -14.38
CA VAL A 119 16.16 16.89 -15.29
C VAL A 119 15.23 17.45 -16.38
N LYS A 120 14.24 18.27 -15.99
CA LYS A 120 13.31 18.91 -16.92
C LYS A 120 14.02 19.79 -17.97
N LYS A 121 14.90 20.69 -17.52
CA LYS A 121 15.63 21.61 -18.41
C LYS A 121 16.52 20.86 -19.41
N ASN A 122 17.16 19.76 -18.99
CA ASN A 122 18.01 18.99 -19.91
C ASN A 122 17.20 18.21 -20.96
N ARG A 123 15.97 17.74 -20.63
CA ARG A 123 15.03 17.19 -21.63
C ARG A 123 14.57 18.25 -22.63
N GLU A 124 14.21 19.45 -22.16
CA GLU A 124 13.85 20.59 -23.02
C GLU A 124 15.00 20.99 -23.94
N MET A 125 16.23 21.08 -23.40
CA MET A 125 17.45 21.35 -24.16
C MET A 125 17.64 20.33 -25.30
N TYR A 126 17.39 19.04 -25.04
CA TYR A 126 17.52 18.00 -26.06
C TYR A 126 16.44 18.06 -27.13
N ARG A 127 15.18 18.38 -26.78
CA ARG A 127 14.13 18.60 -27.79
C ARG A 127 14.46 19.77 -28.70
N THR A 128 14.91 20.88 -28.14
CA THR A 128 15.37 22.03 -28.92
C THR A 128 16.57 21.68 -29.81
N PHE A 129 17.43 20.76 -29.36
CA PHE A 129 18.53 20.23 -30.17
C PHE A 129 18.04 19.38 -31.35
N GLN A 130 17.02 18.53 -31.14
CA GLN A 130 16.41 17.74 -32.21
C GLN A 130 15.66 18.61 -33.23
N GLU A 131 14.87 19.57 -32.77
CA GLU A 131 14.01 20.43 -33.61
C GLU A 131 14.79 21.39 -34.52
N ASN A 132 15.90 21.96 -34.04
CA ASN A 132 16.68 22.94 -34.80
C ASN A 132 17.64 22.31 -35.83
N GLY A 133 17.64 20.97 -35.94
CA GLY A 133 18.65 20.21 -36.68
C GLY A 133 20.05 20.39 -36.08
N LYS A 134 20.99 19.49 -36.41
CA LYS A 134 22.42 19.58 -36.02
C LYS A 134 23.13 20.75 -36.71
N THR A 135 22.59 21.95 -36.62
CA THR A 135 23.10 23.15 -37.28
C THR A 135 24.22 23.77 -36.43
N ASP A 136 25.13 24.49 -37.09
CA ASP A 136 26.28 25.18 -36.47
C ASP A 136 25.90 26.33 -35.53
N LYS A 137 24.59 26.56 -35.32
CA LYS A 137 24.05 27.60 -34.43
C LYS A 137 23.86 27.12 -32.99
N ILE A 138 23.96 25.81 -32.71
CA ILE A 138 23.87 25.26 -31.35
C ILE A 138 25.25 25.32 -30.70
N SER A 139 25.36 25.90 -29.50
CA SER A 139 26.62 26.09 -28.81
C SER A 139 27.33 24.76 -28.52
N ALA A 140 28.66 24.75 -28.62
CA ALA A 140 29.50 23.58 -28.33
C ALA A 140 29.24 23.00 -26.92
N VAL A 141 28.87 23.86 -25.97
CA VAL A 141 28.51 23.49 -24.60
C VAL A 141 27.26 22.62 -24.55
N VAL A 142 26.22 22.96 -25.31
CA VAL A 142 24.99 22.16 -25.36
C VAL A 142 25.28 20.79 -25.97
N ARG A 143 26.14 20.73 -27.00
CA ARG A 143 26.60 19.46 -27.58
C ARG A 143 27.34 18.62 -26.53
N GLN A 144 28.30 19.20 -25.81
CA GLN A 144 29.04 18.52 -24.75
C GLN A 144 28.14 18.01 -23.62
N LYS A 145 27.14 18.79 -23.18
CA LYS A 145 26.17 18.36 -22.15
C LYS A 145 25.30 17.20 -22.63
N ILE A 146 24.88 17.23 -23.90
CA ILE A 146 24.13 16.13 -24.51
C ILE A 146 25.01 14.89 -24.59
N ASP A 147 26.27 15.01 -25.03
CA ASP A 147 27.22 13.89 -25.11
C ASP A 147 27.46 13.25 -23.73
N LEU A 148 27.61 14.05 -22.68
CA LEU A 148 27.77 13.57 -21.30
C LEU A 148 26.54 12.81 -20.79
N LEU A 149 25.34 13.32 -21.08
CA LEU A 149 24.08 12.69 -20.72
C LEU A 149 23.80 11.43 -21.57
N GLN A 150 24.17 11.44 -22.84
CA GLN A 150 24.14 10.24 -23.70
C GLN A 150 25.13 9.19 -23.23
N GLY A 151 26.31 9.60 -22.73
CA GLY A 151 27.34 8.70 -22.20
C GLY A 151 26.91 7.92 -20.96
N ILE A 152 25.93 8.43 -20.21
CA ILE A 152 25.29 7.68 -19.11
C ILE A 152 24.00 6.97 -19.56
N ASN A 153 23.58 7.09 -20.82
CA ASN A 153 22.30 6.56 -21.34
C ASN A 153 21.07 7.24 -20.70
N PHE A 154 21.14 8.56 -20.49
CA PHE A 154 20.04 9.36 -19.95
C PHE A 154 18.80 9.31 -20.85
N ASP A 155 17.62 9.11 -20.24
CA ASP A 155 16.35 9.07 -20.95
C ASP A 155 15.79 10.49 -21.21
N PHE A 156 15.98 10.94 -22.45
CA PHE A 156 15.51 12.23 -22.93
C PHE A 156 14.03 12.23 -23.36
N GLU A 157 13.49 11.06 -23.68
CA GLU A 157 12.14 10.87 -24.25
C GLU A 157 11.10 10.47 -23.19
N ALA A 158 11.54 10.21 -21.96
CA ALA A 158 10.66 10.05 -20.80
C ALA A 158 9.66 11.21 -20.75
N ALA A 159 8.40 10.88 -21.08
CA ALA A 159 7.31 11.81 -21.27
C ALA A 159 7.23 12.81 -20.12
N GLU A 160 6.93 14.07 -20.45
CA GLU A 160 6.71 15.14 -19.49
C GLU A 160 5.88 14.64 -18.31
N TYR A 161 6.45 14.78 -17.10
CA TYR A 161 5.77 14.57 -15.83
C TYR A 161 4.50 15.42 -15.77
N SER A 162 3.40 14.85 -16.22
CA SER A 162 2.06 15.39 -16.06
C SER A 162 1.46 14.78 -14.79
N ARG A 163 1.30 15.60 -13.74
CA ARG A 163 0.35 15.42 -12.62
C ARG A 163 0.48 14.18 -11.69
N SER A 164 1.20 13.11 -12.02
CA SER A 164 1.10 11.84 -11.29
C SER A 164 1.78 11.83 -9.91
N ASP A 165 2.89 12.53 -9.73
CA ASP A 165 3.64 12.53 -8.46
C ASP A 165 2.89 13.23 -7.31
N ASN A 166 2.12 14.28 -7.59
CA ASN A 166 1.26 14.91 -6.59
C ASN A 166 0.11 13.97 -6.18
N ILE A 167 -0.41 13.19 -7.12
CA ILE A 167 -1.49 12.23 -6.88
C ILE A 167 -1.00 11.06 -6.01
N TRP A 168 0.23 10.56 -6.22
CA TRP A 168 0.78 9.47 -5.39
C TRP A 168 0.94 9.92 -3.94
N GLY A 169 1.52 11.09 -3.70
CA GLY A 169 1.69 11.65 -2.35
C GLY A 169 0.36 11.89 -1.63
N GLU A 170 -0.64 12.43 -2.34
CA GLU A 170 -2.00 12.62 -1.79
C GLU A 170 -2.68 11.28 -1.46
N LYS A 171 -2.56 10.28 -2.33
CA LYS A 171 -3.13 8.94 -2.10
C LYS A 171 -2.42 8.20 -0.98
N PHE A 172 -1.11 8.37 -0.84
CA PHE A 172 -0.34 7.83 0.29
C PHE A 172 -0.82 8.43 1.62
N LYS A 173 -0.97 9.76 1.72
CA LYS A 173 -1.52 10.40 2.93
C LYS A 173 -2.93 9.93 3.27
N LYS A 174 -3.75 9.66 2.26
CA LYS A 174 -5.09 9.07 2.46
C LYS A 174 -4.99 7.63 2.99
N LEU A 175 -3.99 6.85 2.56
CA LEU A 175 -3.76 5.50 3.07
C LEU A 175 -3.27 5.51 4.53
N GLU A 176 -2.45 6.50 4.91
CA GLU A 176 -2.04 6.70 6.32
C GLU A 176 -3.26 6.89 7.22
N ARG A 177 -4.16 7.82 6.86
CA ARG A 177 -5.42 8.03 7.59
C ARG A 177 -6.31 6.77 7.61
N PHE A 178 -6.38 6.05 6.49
CA PHE A 178 -7.15 4.81 6.42
C PHE A 178 -6.65 3.76 7.43
N LYS A 179 -5.31 3.65 7.58
CA LYS A 179 -4.70 2.75 8.57
C LYS A 179 -5.02 3.17 10.00
N GLU A 180 -4.97 4.46 10.29
CA GLU A 180 -5.34 4.99 11.62
C GLU A 180 -6.79 4.63 11.99
N GLU A 181 -7.71 4.71 11.03
CA GLU A 181 -9.14 4.41 11.24
C GLU A 181 -9.47 2.90 11.29
N ASN A 182 -8.80 2.07 10.47
CA ASN A 182 -9.16 0.67 10.28
C ASN A 182 -8.19 -0.33 10.93
N GLY A 183 -7.02 0.14 11.38
CA GLY A 183 -5.96 -0.68 11.97
C GLY A 183 -5.08 -1.43 10.97
N ASP A 184 -5.43 -1.41 9.68
CA ASP A 184 -4.66 -2.03 8.60
C ASP A 184 -4.72 -1.23 7.29
N CYS A 185 -3.87 -1.60 6.32
CA CYS A 185 -3.87 -1.03 4.98
C CYS A 185 -4.63 -1.89 3.96
N ASP A 186 -5.51 -2.81 4.40
CA ASP A 186 -6.28 -3.70 3.52
C ASP A 186 -7.53 -3.00 3.01
N VAL A 187 -7.34 -2.23 1.95
CA VAL A 187 -8.41 -1.49 1.31
C VAL A 187 -9.37 -2.44 0.60
N LYS A 188 -10.67 -2.39 0.94
CA LYS A 188 -11.73 -3.20 0.32
C LYS A 188 -12.20 -2.61 -1.02
N LYS A 189 -12.77 -3.44 -1.90
CA LYS A 189 -13.20 -3.08 -3.27
C LYS A 189 -14.10 -1.85 -3.39
N ASN A 190 -14.89 -1.55 -2.35
CA ASN A 190 -15.84 -0.44 -2.35
C ASN A 190 -15.21 0.90 -1.92
N HIS A 191 -13.91 0.94 -1.62
CA HIS A 191 -13.24 2.13 -1.11
C HIS A 191 -12.45 2.86 -2.21
N GLU A 192 -12.37 4.20 -2.12
CA GLU A 192 -11.73 5.05 -3.15
C GLU A 192 -10.23 4.81 -3.35
N LEU A 193 -9.56 4.19 -2.36
CA LEU A 193 -8.14 3.83 -2.43
C LEU A 193 -7.91 2.43 -3.02
N TYR A 194 -8.95 1.64 -3.27
CA TYR A 194 -8.80 0.25 -3.68
C TYR A 194 -8.02 0.11 -4.99
N THR A 195 -8.44 0.86 -6.01
CA THR A 195 -7.80 0.86 -7.33
C THR A 195 -6.35 1.31 -7.25
N TRP A 196 -6.04 2.28 -6.39
CA TRP A 196 -4.69 2.76 -6.18
C TRP A 196 -3.82 1.71 -5.47
N ALA A 197 -4.32 1.06 -4.43
CA ALA A 197 -3.62 -0.04 -3.75
C ALA A 197 -3.35 -1.22 -4.69
N VAL A 198 -4.33 -1.61 -5.52
CA VAL A 198 -4.15 -2.65 -6.54
C VAL A 198 -3.07 -2.26 -7.55
N TYR A 199 -3.04 -0.99 -7.97
CA TYR A 199 -2.03 -0.47 -8.87
C TYR A 199 -0.61 -0.55 -8.24
N GLN A 200 -0.43 -0.18 -6.97
CA GLN A 200 0.87 -0.32 -6.29
C GLN A 200 1.36 -1.78 -6.26
N ARG A 201 0.46 -2.73 -6.01
CA ARG A 201 0.78 -4.17 -6.02
C ARG A 201 1.20 -4.65 -7.41
N MET A 202 0.52 -4.18 -8.46
CA MET A 202 0.87 -4.49 -9.85
C MET A 202 2.25 -3.92 -10.21
N GLN A 203 2.53 -2.66 -9.84
CA GLN A 203 3.82 -2.03 -10.12
C GLN A 203 4.97 -2.72 -9.38
N TYR A 204 4.76 -3.15 -8.14
CA TYR A 204 5.74 -3.94 -7.41
C TYR A 204 5.99 -5.32 -8.05
N LYS A 205 4.94 -5.95 -8.60
CA LYS A 205 5.09 -7.21 -9.35
C LYS A 205 5.96 -7.02 -10.60
N LEU A 206 5.69 -5.98 -11.40
CA LEU A 206 6.49 -5.66 -12.58
C LEU A 206 7.96 -5.47 -12.22
N LEU A 207 8.24 -4.71 -11.14
CA LEU A 207 9.61 -4.51 -10.65
C LEU A 207 10.31 -5.83 -10.30
N ARG A 208 9.60 -6.77 -9.66
CA ARG A 208 10.15 -8.09 -9.30
C ARG A 208 10.40 -8.99 -10.50
N GLU A 209 9.67 -8.78 -11.59
CA GLU A 209 9.79 -9.53 -12.85
C GLU A 209 10.86 -8.89 -13.77
N GLY A 210 11.51 -7.81 -13.34
CA GLY A 210 12.54 -7.10 -14.12
C GLY A 210 11.96 -6.17 -15.19
N GLU A 211 10.64 -5.96 -15.16
CA GLU A 211 9.93 -5.10 -16.10
C GLU A 211 9.91 -3.65 -15.62
N LYS A 212 9.69 -2.71 -16.56
CA LYS A 212 9.60 -1.28 -16.24
C LYS A 212 8.46 -1.01 -15.26
N SER A 213 8.79 -0.39 -14.12
CA SER A 213 7.85 -0.04 -13.06
C SER A 213 7.91 1.44 -12.73
N SER A 214 6.75 2.03 -12.47
CA SER A 214 6.61 3.42 -11.97
C SER A 214 6.74 3.52 -10.44
N LEU A 215 6.90 2.39 -9.75
CA LEU A 215 7.04 2.35 -8.29
C LEU A 215 8.52 2.49 -7.89
N THR A 216 8.86 3.62 -7.27
CA THR A 216 10.23 3.92 -6.83
C THR A 216 10.60 3.20 -5.53
N ALA A 217 11.91 3.05 -5.28
CA ALA A 217 12.42 2.48 -4.02
C ALA A 217 11.92 3.23 -2.78
N LEU A 218 11.86 4.56 -2.85
CA LEU A 218 11.31 5.40 -1.78
C LEU A 218 9.80 5.16 -1.57
N GLY A 219 9.03 5.01 -2.66
CA GLY A 219 7.62 4.66 -2.60
C GLY A 219 7.40 3.27 -1.98
N ILE A 220 8.27 2.31 -2.28
CA ILE A 220 8.28 0.98 -1.67
C ILE A 220 8.55 1.10 -0.18
N GLN A 221 9.62 1.80 0.21
CA GLN A 221 9.99 1.95 1.62
C GLN A 221 8.85 2.57 2.43
N LYS A 222 8.26 3.66 1.95
CA LYS A 222 7.11 4.31 2.60
C LYS A 222 5.92 3.37 2.79
N LEU A 223 5.62 2.56 1.78
CA LEU A 223 4.54 1.58 1.84
C LEU A 223 4.89 0.43 2.81
N VAL A 224 6.14 -0.05 2.82
CA VAL A 224 6.63 -1.07 3.75
C VAL A 224 6.56 -0.57 5.20
N ASP A 225 7.03 0.64 5.47
CA ASP A 225 7.01 1.27 6.80
C ASP A 225 5.58 1.46 7.30
N LEU A 226 4.67 1.80 6.38
CA LEU A 226 3.25 1.89 6.68
C LEU A 226 2.61 0.51 6.94
N GLY A 227 3.27 -0.60 6.62
CA GLY A 227 2.72 -1.95 6.76
C GLY A 227 1.80 -2.36 5.60
N PHE A 228 1.95 -1.72 4.44
CA PHE A 228 1.20 -2.06 3.24
C PHE A 228 1.65 -3.41 2.66
N SER A 229 0.69 -4.32 2.46
CA SER A 229 0.95 -5.59 1.79
C SER A 229 0.93 -5.43 0.27
N PHE A 230 2.09 -5.65 -0.36
CA PHE A 230 2.22 -5.77 -1.82
C PHE A 230 1.59 -7.06 -2.38
N SER A 231 1.26 -8.00 -1.50
CA SER A 231 0.50 -9.19 -1.88
C SER A 231 -1.00 -8.87 -1.88
N ASN A 232 -1.67 -9.17 -3.00
CA ASN A 232 -3.13 -9.25 -3.08
C ASN A 232 -3.69 -10.46 -2.31
N ARG A 233 -2.82 -11.37 -1.86
CA ARG A 233 -3.25 -12.42 -0.95
C ARG A 233 -3.39 -11.74 0.42
N PRO A 234 -4.57 -11.80 1.05
CA PRO A 234 -4.71 -11.34 2.43
C PRO A 234 -3.59 -11.99 3.25
N ARG A 235 -3.04 -11.25 4.23
CA ARG A 235 -1.99 -11.76 5.14
C ARG A 235 -2.31 -13.21 5.44
N SER A 236 -1.43 -14.12 5.01
CA SER A 236 -1.64 -15.53 5.25
C SER A 236 -1.49 -15.70 6.75
N VAL A 237 -2.63 -15.85 7.44
CA VAL A 237 -2.65 -16.15 8.87
C VAL A 237 -1.77 -17.38 9.06
N THR A 238 -0.75 -17.25 9.92
CA THR A 238 0.15 -18.37 10.17
C THR A 238 -0.60 -19.50 10.85
N TRP A 239 -0.01 -20.68 10.87
CA TRP A 239 -0.60 -21.82 11.56
C TRP A 239 -0.76 -21.52 13.06
N GLU A 240 0.23 -20.89 13.67
CA GLU A 240 0.26 -20.51 15.08
C GLU A 240 -0.82 -19.48 15.41
N GLU A 241 -0.98 -18.46 14.56
CA GLU A 241 -2.06 -17.47 14.70
C GLU A 241 -3.45 -18.13 14.60
N ARG A 242 -3.61 -19.15 13.74
CA ARG A 242 -4.85 -19.96 13.67
C ARG A 242 -5.09 -20.79 14.92
N MET A 243 -4.05 -21.43 15.45
CA MET A 243 -4.15 -22.21 16.67
C MET A 243 -4.52 -21.34 17.87
N GLU A 244 -4.01 -20.11 17.91
CA GLU A 244 -4.38 -19.15 18.95
C GLU A 244 -5.84 -18.72 18.85
N GLN A 245 -6.34 -18.42 17.65
CA GLN A 245 -7.77 -18.15 17.44
C GLN A 245 -8.67 -19.32 17.87
N LEU A 246 -8.24 -20.58 17.66
CA LEU A 246 -8.96 -21.75 18.15
C LEU A 246 -8.95 -21.86 19.68
N ARG A 247 -7.83 -21.55 20.34
CA ARG A 247 -7.74 -21.49 21.81
C ARG A 247 -8.67 -20.43 22.38
N GLN A 248 -8.69 -19.23 21.78
CA GLN A 248 -9.60 -18.16 22.17
C GLN A 248 -11.07 -18.58 21.96
N TYR A 249 -11.38 -19.24 20.85
CA TYR A 249 -12.72 -19.78 20.59
C TYR A 249 -13.12 -20.80 21.66
N LYS A 250 -12.22 -21.72 22.02
CA LYS A 250 -12.42 -22.70 23.09
C LYS A 250 -12.67 -22.01 24.43
N ASN A 251 -11.88 -21.02 24.79
CA ASN A 251 -12.05 -20.27 26.04
C ASN A 251 -13.42 -19.58 26.10
N LYS A 252 -13.90 -19.05 24.98
CA LYS A 252 -15.20 -18.36 24.90
C LYS A 252 -16.40 -19.31 24.89
N HIS A 253 -16.29 -20.47 24.25
CA HIS A 253 -17.41 -21.37 23.99
C HIS A 253 -17.36 -22.70 24.74
N GLY A 254 -16.29 -22.96 25.48
CA GLY A 254 -16.01 -24.23 26.16
C GLY A 254 -15.63 -25.38 25.21
N HIS A 255 -15.69 -25.17 23.89
CA HIS A 255 -15.47 -26.20 22.87
C HIS A 255 -14.86 -25.64 21.58
N VAL A 256 -14.34 -26.50 20.71
CA VAL A 256 -13.74 -26.14 19.41
C VAL A 256 -14.69 -26.42 18.23
N TRP A 257 -15.98 -26.60 18.49
CA TRP A 257 -16.99 -26.83 17.45
C TRP A 257 -17.35 -25.56 16.72
N VAL A 258 -16.50 -25.17 15.78
CA VAL A 258 -16.72 -23.95 15.02
C VAL A 258 -17.83 -24.17 13.96
N PRO A 259 -18.92 -23.38 13.99
CA PRO A 259 -19.97 -23.43 12.98
C PRO A 259 -19.46 -23.04 11.60
N LYS A 260 -20.04 -23.61 10.53
CA LYS A 260 -19.74 -23.21 9.14
C LYS A 260 -20.02 -21.72 8.88
N SER A 261 -20.97 -21.13 9.59
CA SER A 261 -21.30 -19.70 9.48
C SER A 261 -20.22 -18.77 10.02
N ASP A 262 -19.29 -19.28 10.83
CA ASP A 262 -18.11 -18.53 11.22
C ASP A 262 -17.20 -18.34 9.99
N ARG A 263 -17.10 -17.10 9.51
CA ARG A 263 -16.40 -16.78 8.26
C ARG A 263 -14.92 -17.16 8.31
N VAL A 264 -14.32 -17.07 9.49
CA VAL A 264 -12.87 -17.15 9.68
C VAL A 264 -12.48 -18.56 10.11
N LEU A 265 -12.94 -18.99 11.29
CA LEU A 265 -12.59 -20.30 11.85
C LEU A 265 -13.42 -21.44 11.24
N GLY A 266 -14.64 -21.17 10.77
CA GLY A 266 -15.47 -22.20 10.14
C GLY A 266 -14.90 -22.69 8.82
N THR A 267 -14.36 -21.75 8.01
CA THR A 267 -13.63 -22.06 6.77
C THR A 267 -12.35 -22.85 7.05
N PHE A 268 -11.60 -22.45 8.08
CA PHE A 268 -10.39 -23.18 8.52
C PHE A 268 -10.72 -24.61 8.94
N ALA A 269 -11.70 -24.76 9.84
CA ALA A 269 -12.11 -26.06 10.34
C ALA A 269 -12.59 -27.00 9.21
N MET A 270 -13.30 -26.47 8.22
CA MET A 270 -13.70 -27.24 7.04
C MET A 270 -12.51 -27.78 6.25
N ARG A 271 -11.47 -26.95 6.03
CA ARG A 271 -10.27 -27.33 5.29
C ARG A 271 -9.48 -28.41 6.03
N GLU A 272 -9.26 -28.25 7.33
CA GLU A 272 -8.53 -29.23 8.13
C GLU A 272 -9.25 -30.59 8.19
N ARG A 273 -10.59 -30.61 8.26
CA ARG A 273 -11.36 -31.85 8.13
C ARG A 273 -11.16 -32.55 6.79
N ARG A 274 -11.07 -31.79 5.69
CA ARG A 274 -10.75 -32.32 4.36
C ARG A 274 -9.31 -32.87 4.32
N HIS A 275 -8.34 -32.12 4.84
CA HIS A 275 -6.94 -32.54 4.89
C HIS A 275 -6.76 -33.82 5.70
N TYR A 276 -7.46 -33.95 6.83
CA TYR A 276 -7.46 -35.16 7.63
C TYR A 276 -8.04 -36.36 6.88
N LYS A 277 -9.11 -36.18 6.10
CA LYS A 277 -9.67 -37.25 5.26
C LYS A 277 -8.66 -37.73 4.20
N LEU A 278 -7.90 -36.82 3.59
CA LEU A 278 -6.85 -37.17 2.63
C LEU A 278 -5.69 -37.88 3.32
N TYR A 279 -5.24 -37.35 4.47
CA TYR A 279 -4.19 -37.93 5.30
C TYR A 279 -4.54 -39.38 5.70
N LYS A 280 -5.76 -39.64 6.18
CA LYS A 280 -6.22 -40.98 6.55
C LYS A 280 -6.33 -41.96 5.38
N LYS A 281 -6.47 -41.47 4.14
CA LYS A 281 -6.48 -42.29 2.94
C LYS A 281 -5.08 -42.56 2.38
N GLY A 282 -4.03 -41.99 2.99
CA GLY A 282 -2.67 -42.02 2.44
C GLY A 282 -2.50 -41.16 1.18
N GLU A 283 -3.45 -40.27 0.90
CA GLU A 283 -3.35 -39.31 -0.20
C GLU A 283 -2.56 -38.06 0.24
N LYS A 284 -2.03 -37.30 -0.73
CA LYS A 284 -1.27 -36.08 -0.47
C LYS A 284 -2.09 -35.09 0.37
N SER A 285 -1.61 -34.80 1.58
CA SER A 285 -2.24 -33.88 2.52
C SER A 285 -1.23 -32.89 3.10
N PRO A 286 -1.60 -31.60 3.31
CA PRO A 286 -0.76 -30.63 4.01
C PRO A 286 -0.81 -30.77 5.54
N LEU A 287 -1.56 -31.76 6.06
CA LEU A 287 -1.61 -32.09 7.48
C LEU A 287 -0.42 -32.99 7.82
N THR A 288 0.54 -32.46 8.59
CA THR A 288 1.67 -33.21 9.15
C THR A 288 1.28 -33.81 10.50
N ASP A 289 2.05 -34.79 10.99
CA ASP A 289 1.84 -35.41 12.30
C ASP A 289 1.90 -34.36 13.44
N GLU A 290 2.79 -33.38 13.31
CA GLU A 290 2.90 -32.26 14.24
C GLU A 290 1.63 -31.40 14.27
N ARG A 291 1.09 -31.03 13.09
CA ARG A 291 -0.15 -30.25 13.00
C ARG A 291 -1.36 -31.04 13.51
N LEU A 292 -1.37 -32.34 13.27
CA LEU A 292 -2.38 -33.24 13.80
C LEU A 292 -2.35 -33.23 15.33
N ALA A 293 -1.18 -33.43 15.93
CA ALA A 293 -1.00 -33.41 17.39
C ALA A 293 -1.42 -32.06 18.01
N GLN A 294 -1.10 -30.94 17.35
CA GLN A 294 -1.51 -29.61 17.82
C GLN A 294 -3.03 -29.40 17.78
N LEU A 295 -3.71 -29.87 16.73
CA LEU A 295 -5.17 -29.81 16.63
C LEU A 295 -5.83 -30.73 17.67
N GLU A 296 -5.28 -31.93 17.89
CA GLU A 296 -5.74 -32.87 18.91
C GLU A 296 -5.59 -32.30 20.33
N ALA A 297 -4.46 -31.66 20.64
CA ALA A 297 -4.20 -31.02 21.93
C ALA A 297 -5.22 -29.93 22.27
N VAL A 298 -5.72 -29.19 21.27
CA VAL A 298 -6.77 -28.18 21.47
C VAL A 298 -8.16 -28.81 21.58
N GLY A 299 -8.33 -30.08 21.17
CA GLY A 299 -9.60 -30.80 21.16
C GLY A 299 -10.40 -30.58 19.87
N PHE A 300 -9.71 -30.39 18.75
CA PHE A 300 -10.33 -30.17 17.44
C PHE A 300 -10.94 -31.48 16.89
N VAL A 301 -12.19 -31.40 16.40
CA VAL A 301 -12.92 -32.57 15.88
C VAL A 301 -12.90 -32.64 14.36
N PHE A 302 -12.27 -33.69 13.84
CA PHE A 302 -12.03 -33.90 12.40
C PHE A 302 -13.19 -34.56 11.63
N GLN A 303 -14.06 -35.31 12.31
CA GLN A 303 -15.17 -36.01 11.65
C GLN A 303 -16.50 -35.30 11.93
N VAL A 304 -17.20 -34.90 10.86
CA VAL A 304 -18.60 -34.42 10.92
C VAL A 304 -19.41 -35.24 9.93
N GLY A 305 -19.78 -36.47 10.33
CA GLY A 305 -20.77 -37.29 9.64
C GLY A 305 -22.18 -37.10 10.23
N PRO A 306 -23.23 -37.68 9.61
CA PRO A 306 -24.59 -37.68 10.17
C PRO A 306 -24.74 -38.57 11.43
N ILE A 307 -23.66 -39.19 11.88
CA ILE A 307 -23.59 -39.88 13.16
C ILE A 307 -22.64 -39.04 14.03
N GLN A 308 -23.17 -38.46 15.09
CA GLN A 308 -22.40 -37.84 16.17
C GLN A 308 -21.77 -38.95 17.02
N PRO A 309 -20.44 -39.20 17.00
CA PRO A 309 -19.82 -40.20 17.85
C PRO A 309 -18.98 -39.57 18.97
N TYR A 310 -19.09 -38.25 19.19
CA TYR A 310 -18.45 -37.56 20.31
C TYR A 310 -19.40 -36.52 20.90
N ARG A 311 -20.55 -36.99 21.37
CA ARG A 311 -21.06 -36.44 22.63
C ARG A 311 -20.36 -37.24 23.70
N ASP A 312 -19.66 -36.57 24.60
CA ASP A 312 -19.44 -37.15 25.92
C ASP A 312 -20.80 -37.70 26.39
N PRO A 313 -20.94 -39.02 26.61
CA PRO A 313 -22.20 -39.61 27.02
C PRO A 313 -22.74 -38.94 28.30
N SER A 314 -21.87 -38.38 29.15
CA SER A 314 -22.26 -37.62 30.34
C SER A 314 -22.96 -36.29 30.04
N LEU A 315 -22.78 -35.73 28.83
CA LEU A 315 -23.46 -34.52 28.37
C LEU A 315 -24.80 -34.80 27.67
N ILE A 316 -25.12 -36.08 27.41
CA ILE A 316 -26.43 -36.50 26.89
C ILE A 316 -27.42 -36.49 28.04
N LYS A 317 -27.98 -35.31 28.31
CA LYS A 317 -29.09 -35.20 29.25
C LYS A 317 -30.26 -36.08 28.83
N THR A 318 -30.73 -36.89 29.77
CA THR A 318 -31.92 -37.73 29.71
C THR A 318 -33.18 -36.89 29.49
N TRP A 319 -34.29 -37.56 29.17
CA TRP A 319 -35.59 -36.88 29.07
C TRP A 319 -35.97 -36.18 30.39
N VAL A 320 -35.66 -36.80 31.53
CA VAL A 320 -35.95 -36.26 32.87
C VAL A 320 -35.15 -34.98 33.14
N GLU A 321 -33.86 -34.98 32.85
CA GLU A 321 -33.03 -33.77 33.04
C GLU A 321 -33.41 -32.64 32.09
N ARG A 322 -33.90 -32.94 30.88
CA ARG A 322 -34.43 -31.93 29.96
C ARG A 322 -35.79 -31.41 30.38
N TYR A 323 -36.61 -32.27 30.98
CA TYR A 323 -37.87 -31.88 31.60
C TYR A 323 -37.63 -30.96 32.80
N GLN A 324 -36.62 -31.22 33.63
CA GLN A 324 -36.25 -30.31 34.71
C GLN A 324 -35.86 -28.92 34.15
N GLN A 325 -35.03 -28.87 33.11
CA GLN A 325 -34.67 -27.58 32.46
C GLN A 325 -35.87 -26.82 31.88
N LEU A 326 -36.95 -27.53 31.50
CA LEU A 326 -38.20 -26.89 31.08
C LEU A 326 -38.93 -26.28 32.27
N LEU A 327 -38.92 -26.95 33.43
CA LEU A 327 -39.50 -26.43 34.66
C LEU A 327 -38.73 -25.21 35.16
N ASP A 328 -37.40 -25.26 35.17
CA ASP A 328 -36.55 -24.13 35.55
C ASP A 328 -36.84 -22.91 34.63
N PHE A 329 -36.93 -23.14 33.32
CA PHE A 329 -37.31 -22.09 32.36
C PHE A 329 -38.71 -21.51 32.65
N ARG A 330 -39.66 -22.35 33.06
CA ARG A 330 -41.02 -21.91 33.44
C ARG A 330 -40.99 -21.07 34.71
N GLU A 331 -40.21 -21.44 35.71
CA GLU A 331 -40.06 -20.65 36.93
C GLU A 331 -39.50 -19.25 36.62
N GLU A 332 -38.50 -19.18 35.74
CA GLU A 332 -37.90 -17.90 35.34
C GLU A 332 -38.79 -17.04 34.44
N ASN A 333 -39.56 -17.64 33.52
CA ASN A 333 -40.25 -16.92 32.44
C ASN A 333 -41.79 -16.95 32.55
N GLY A 334 -42.34 -17.64 33.55
CA GLY A 334 -43.77 -17.83 33.75
C GLY A 334 -44.46 -18.74 32.72
N HIS A 335 -43.75 -19.25 31.72
CA HIS A 335 -44.32 -20.06 30.65
C HIS A 335 -43.34 -21.10 30.08
N CYS A 336 -43.87 -22.12 29.39
CA CYS A 336 -43.08 -23.16 28.71
C CYS A 336 -42.85 -22.89 27.19
N MET A 337 -43.04 -21.64 26.75
CA MET A 337 -42.93 -21.26 25.33
C MET A 337 -41.48 -21.02 24.88
N ILE A 338 -40.75 -22.12 24.64
CA ILE A 338 -39.36 -22.04 24.15
C ILE A 338 -39.32 -22.06 22.60
N PRO A 339 -38.67 -21.08 21.95
CA PRO A 339 -38.41 -21.08 20.51
C PRO A 339 -37.46 -22.21 20.09
N GLN A 340 -37.56 -22.66 18.83
CA GLN A 340 -36.63 -23.68 18.31
C GLN A 340 -35.19 -23.17 18.28
N ILE A 341 -34.99 -21.89 17.97
CA ILE A 341 -33.70 -21.20 18.02
C ILE A 341 -33.67 -20.41 19.32
N TYR A 342 -33.29 -21.09 20.40
CA TYR A 342 -33.13 -20.52 21.74
C TYR A 342 -31.64 -20.45 22.11
N VAL A 343 -31.29 -19.56 23.05
CA VAL A 343 -29.89 -19.39 23.52
C VAL A 343 -29.31 -20.71 24.00
N ASN A 344 -30.11 -21.49 24.74
CA ASN A 344 -29.84 -22.91 25.01
C ASN A 344 -30.38 -23.76 23.84
N ARG A 345 -29.59 -23.85 22.76
CA ARG A 345 -29.94 -24.62 21.55
C ARG A 345 -30.36 -26.07 21.84
N PRO A 346 -29.68 -26.82 22.75
CA PRO A 346 -30.13 -28.16 23.12
C PRO A 346 -31.56 -28.24 23.67
N LEU A 347 -31.96 -27.32 24.55
CA LEU A 347 -33.32 -27.30 25.12
C LEU A 347 -34.36 -26.91 24.07
N GLY A 348 -34.11 -25.88 23.25
CA GLY A 348 -35.00 -25.48 22.16
C GLY A 348 -35.23 -26.59 21.13
N HIS A 349 -34.17 -27.35 20.80
CA HIS A 349 -34.28 -28.53 19.93
C HIS A 349 -35.07 -29.67 20.58
N TRP A 350 -34.86 -29.92 21.88
CA TRP A 350 -35.61 -30.94 22.62
C TRP A 350 -37.11 -30.61 22.68
N VAL A 351 -37.48 -29.36 22.97
CA VAL A 351 -38.88 -28.87 22.95
C VAL A 351 -39.52 -29.05 21.57
N HIS A 352 -38.81 -28.68 20.51
CA HIS A 352 -39.29 -28.91 19.14
C HIS A 352 -39.54 -30.40 18.86
N THR A 353 -38.64 -31.26 19.34
CA THR A 353 -38.76 -32.72 19.22
C THR A 353 -40.01 -33.23 19.95
N GLN A 354 -40.30 -32.77 21.17
CA GLN A 354 -41.53 -33.16 21.89
C GLN A 354 -42.79 -32.80 21.10
N ARG A 355 -42.83 -31.58 20.51
CA ARG A 355 -43.96 -31.15 19.65
C ARG A 355 -44.10 -32.03 18.39
N LYS A 356 -42.98 -32.43 17.77
CA LYS A 356 -42.98 -33.31 16.59
C LYS A 356 -43.49 -34.71 16.93
N GLU A 357 -42.99 -35.30 18.01
CA GLU A 357 -43.36 -36.65 18.46
C GLU A 357 -44.83 -36.70 18.92
N TYR A 358 -45.36 -35.63 19.53
CA TYR A 358 -46.78 -35.52 19.84
C TYR A 358 -47.66 -35.49 18.58
N ARG A 359 -47.24 -34.78 17.52
CA ARG A 359 -47.96 -34.78 16.23
C ARG A 359 -47.95 -36.15 15.55
N LYS A 360 -46.85 -36.91 15.67
CA LYS A 360 -46.79 -38.30 15.17
C LYS A 360 -47.79 -39.18 15.90
N MET A 361 -47.81 -39.10 17.23
CA MET A 361 -48.77 -39.85 18.06
C MET A 361 -50.22 -39.53 17.66
N LYS A 362 -50.56 -38.24 17.51
CA LYS A 362 -51.90 -37.82 17.04
C LYS A 362 -52.27 -38.33 15.65
N LYS A 363 -51.30 -38.66 14.81
CA LYS A 363 -51.50 -39.22 13.47
C LYS A 363 -51.50 -40.75 13.45
N GLY A 364 -51.46 -41.41 14.62
CA GLY A 364 -51.38 -42.86 14.72
C GLY A 364 -50.02 -43.45 14.30
N VAL A 365 -48.98 -42.62 14.18
CA VAL A 365 -47.63 -43.05 13.81
C VAL A 365 -46.83 -43.33 15.08
N ALA A 366 -46.02 -44.39 15.05
CA ALA A 366 -45.10 -44.74 16.14
C ALA A 366 -44.29 -43.52 16.62
N SER A 367 -44.33 -43.28 17.93
CA SER A 367 -43.76 -42.11 18.58
C SER A 367 -42.98 -42.53 19.82
N SER A 368 -41.85 -41.87 20.05
CA SER A 368 -41.03 -42.06 21.26
C SER A 368 -41.59 -41.35 22.50
N LEU A 369 -42.68 -40.59 22.31
CA LEU A 369 -43.37 -39.85 23.36
C LEU A 369 -44.51 -40.69 23.96
N THR A 370 -44.26 -41.26 25.13
CA THR A 370 -45.23 -42.08 25.88
C THR A 370 -46.34 -41.23 26.51
N LEU A 371 -47.47 -41.86 26.85
CA LEU A 371 -48.60 -41.18 27.50
C LEU A 371 -48.18 -40.50 28.82
N GLU A 372 -47.35 -41.16 29.62
CA GLU A 372 -46.82 -40.62 30.88
C GLU A 372 -46.04 -39.30 30.67
N LYS A 373 -45.19 -39.24 29.62
CA LYS A 373 -44.43 -38.03 29.28
C LYS A 373 -45.34 -36.90 28.81
N ILE A 374 -46.44 -37.23 28.13
CA ILE A 374 -47.45 -36.25 27.68
C ILE A 374 -48.17 -35.66 28.87
N ILE A 375 -48.59 -36.51 29.83
CA ILE A 375 -49.26 -36.06 31.05
C ILE A 375 -48.34 -35.11 31.81
N LYS A 376 -47.08 -35.51 32.08
CA LYS A 376 -46.07 -34.67 32.75
C LYS A 376 -45.87 -33.32 32.07
N LEU A 377 -45.70 -33.30 30.74
CA LEU A 377 -45.57 -32.06 29.98
C LEU A 377 -46.84 -31.19 30.07
N THR A 378 -48.02 -31.81 30.01
CA THR A 378 -49.30 -31.09 30.08
C THR A 378 -49.50 -30.45 31.46
N GLU A 379 -49.23 -31.19 32.53
CA GLU A 379 -49.24 -30.69 33.92
C GLU A 379 -48.23 -29.55 34.13
N ALA A 380 -47.08 -29.63 33.47
CA ALA A 380 -46.09 -28.56 33.45
C ALA A 380 -46.53 -27.31 32.66
N GLY A 381 -47.72 -27.27 32.07
CA GLY A 381 -48.19 -26.15 31.25
C GLY A 381 -47.51 -26.07 29.88
N PHE A 382 -46.97 -27.17 29.36
CA PHE A 382 -46.33 -27.21 28.05
C PHE A 382 -47.34 -27.22 26.91
N THR A 383 -47.27 -26.22 26.04
CA THR A 383 -48.12 -26.14 24.85
C THR A 383 -47.50 -26.89 23.67
N PHE A 384 -48.13 -28.00 23.28
CA PHE A 384 -47.74 -28.79 22.11
C PHE A 384 -48.05 -28.09 20.77
N ASN A 385 -49.09 -27.26 20.74
CA ASN A 385 -49.58 -26.55 19.57
C ASN A 385 -49.36 -25.04 19.71
N VAL A 386 -48.17 -24.57 19.35
CA VAL A 386 -47.90 -23.12 19.28
C VAL A 386 -48.38 -22.60 17.93
N LYS A 387 -49.42 -21.75 17.92
CA LYS A 387 -49.78 -20.95 16.73
C LYS A 387 -48.68 -19.90 16.53
N LYS A 388 -48.23 -19.68 15.29
CA LYS A 388 -47.30 -18.59 14.97
C LYS A 388 -47.95 -17.28 15.42
N GLN A 389 -47.36 -16.59 16.39
CA GLN A 389 -47.70 -15.18 16.59
C GLN A 389 -47.17 -14.44 15.36
N SER A 390 -48.07 -13.84 14.59
CA SER A 390 -47.74 -12.78 13.65
C SER A 390 -47.23 -11.63 14.48
N SER A 391 -45.91 -11.42 14.46
CA SER A 391 -45.26 -10.25 15.03
C SER A 391 -45.73 -9.02 14.25
N SER A 392 -46.55 -8.19 14.91
CA SER A 392 -46.82 -6.80 14.52
C SER A 392 -45.64 -5.90 14.86
#